data_AF-A0A813FF35-F1
#
_entry.id   AF-A0A813FF35-F1
#
_cell.length_a   1.000
_cell.length_b   1.000
_cell.length_c   1.000
_cell.angle_alpha   90.00
_cell.angle_beta   90.00
_cell.angle_gamma   90.00
#
_symmetry.space_group_name_H-M   'P 1'
#
loop_
_entity.id
_entity.type
_entity.pdbx_description
1 polymer ?
#
loop_
_entity_poly.entity_id
_entity_poly.type
_entity_poly.pdbx_seq_one_letter_code
_entity_poly.pdbx_strand_id
1 'polypeptide(L)'
;MSTHSAGDRQVSERLQRHFLLLGVIPPNNESFVHAFSAILEWKLNLEYFPDEVIARAGTMAAATMKAVQLVSEALPQSPSRPQNAVGASDAARIIEGVLMIHDETKDFQHGLGHIWAHECLRALYDRCSSEDDRAKALAGITAAAKSFPYLSQSLAALRNPTLLFTDLWA
;
A
#
# COMPACT_ATOMS: atom_id res chain seq x y z
N MET A 1 13.12 -0.18 -16.24
CA MET A 1 11.70 0.15 -16.51
C MET A 1 11.61 1.65 -16.77
N SER A 2 11.57 2.08 -18.04
CA SER A 2 11.31 3.48 -18.37
C SER A 2 9.82 3.74 -18.16
N THR A 3 9.48 4.51 -17.13
CA THR A 3 8.13 5.05 -17.00
C THR A 3 7.85 5.89 -18.24
N HIS A 4 6.68 5.75 -18.86
CA HIS A 4 6.18 6.71 -19.86
C HIS A 4 6.00 8.08 -19.18
N SER A 5 7.09 8.80 -18.88
CA SER A 5 6.99 10.21 -18.52
C SER A 5 6.79 10.96 -19.83
N ALA A 6 5.82 11.88 -19.82
CA ALA A 6 5.57 12.82 -20.91
C ALA A 6 6.68 13.88 -21.05
N GLY A 7 7.92 13.55 -20.69
CA GLY A 7 9.06 14.47 -20.74
C GLY A 7 10.33 13.89 -20.12
N ASP A 8 11.40 13.93 -20.91
CA ASP A 8 12.83 13.92 -20.55
C ASP A 8 13.60 12.58 -20.40
N ARG A 9 13.02 11.43 -20.75
CA ARG A 9 13.79 10.17 -20.89
C ARG A 9 13.47 9.42 -22.18
N GLN A 10 13.53 10.10 -23.32
CA GLN A 10 13.42 9.45 -24.61
C GLN A 10 14.71 8.68 -24.91
N VAL A 11 14.60 7.36 -25.00
CA VAL A 11 15.70 6.51 -25.47
C VAL A 11 15.90 6.75 -26.96
N SER A 12 17.13 6.99 -27.40
CA SER A 12 17.41 7.23 -28.83
C SER A 12 16.94 6.05 -29.71
N GLU A 13 16.41 6.33 -30.89
CA GLU A 13 15.98 5.29 -31.84
C GLU A 13 17.10 4.32 -32.19
N ARG A 14 18.35 4.80 -32.26
CA ARG A 14 19.52 3.95 -32.52
C ARG A 14 19.70 2.89 -31.45
N LEU A 15 19.51 3.26 -30.18
CA LEU A 15 19.61 2.31 -29.07
C LEU A 15 18.42 1.35 -29.07
N GLN A 16 17.20 1.85 -29.36
CA GLN A 16 16.00 1.02 -29.40
C GLN A 16 16.09 -0.13 -30.42
N ARG A 17 16.80 0.04 -31.54
CA ARG A 17 17.00 -1.02 -32.56
C ARG A 17 17.71 -2.28 -32.03
N HIS A 18 18.46 -2.17 -30.94
CA HIS A 18 19.20 -3.30 -30.35
C HIS A 18 18.43 -4.03 -29.25
N PHE A 19 17.24 -3.55 -28.86
CA PHE A 19 16.45 -4.13 -27.77
C PHE A 19 15.01 -4.40 -28.21
N LEU A 20 14.44 -5.47 -27.66
CA LEU A 20 13.00 -5.69 -27.73
C LEU A 20 12.32 -4.83 -26.67
N LEU A 21 11.41 -3.94 -27.10
CA LEU A 21 10.62 -3.13 -26.19
C LEU A 21 9.37 -3.90 -25.75
N LEU A 22 9.23 -4.13 -24.44
CA LEU A 22 8.04 -4.72 -23.85
C LEU A 22 7.27 -3.64 -23.07
N GLY A 23 6.05 -3.34 -23.54
CA GLY A 23 5.14 -2.42 -22.87
C GLY A 23 4.36 -3.15 -21.78
N VAL A 24 4.59 -2.78 -20.51
CA VAL A 24 3.83 -3.31 -19.38
C VAL A 24 2.74 -2.29 -19.02
N ILE A 25 1.49 -2.71 -19.14
CA ILE A 25 0.32 -1.92 -18.78
C ILE A 25 0.01 -2.18 -17.30
N PRO A 26 -0.45 -1.18 -16.52
CA PRO A 26 -0.92 -1.41 -15.17
C PRO A 26 -2.01 -2.50 -15.13
N PRO A 27 -1.99 -3.42 -14.16
CA PRO A 27 -3.01 -4.44 -14.02
C PRO A 27 -4.36 -3.80 -13.73
N ASN A 28 -5.45 -4.46 -14.16
CA ASN A 28 -6.78 -4.05 -13.73
C ASN A 28 -6.96 -4.33 -12.23
N ASN A 29 -8.00 -3.71 -11.65
CA ASN A 29 -8.28 -3.82 -10.22
C ASN A 29 -8.47 -5.28 -9.76
N GLU A 30 -9.13 -6.10 -10.57
CA GLU A 30 -9.38 -7.52 -10.25
C GLU A 30 -8.08 -8.34 -10.21
N SER A 31 -7.20 -8.16 -11.20
CA SER A 31 -5.90 -8.84 -11.27
C SER A 31 -4.98 -8.40 -10.13
N PHE A 32 -5.01 -7.11 -9.79
CA PHE A 32 -4.28 -6.57 -8.66
C PHE A 32 -4.73 -7.25 -7.36
N VAL A 33 -6.05 -7.26 -7.10
CA VAL A 33 -6.60 -7.89 -5.89
C VAL A 33 -6.25 -9.37 -5.88
N HIS A 34 -6.49 -10.10 -6.97
CA HIS A 34 -6.19 -11.53 -7.05
C HIS A 34 -4.71 -11.84 -6.74
N ALA A 35 -3.77 -11.14 -7.38
CA ALA A 35 -2.35 -11.36 -7.19
C ALA A 35 -1.90 -11.09 -5.75
N PHE A 36 -2.29 -9.95 -5.17
CA PHE A 36 -1.87 -9.60 -3.81
C PHE A 36 -2.62 -10.41 -2.74
N SER A 37 -3.84 -10.86 -3.01
CA SER A 37 -4.55 -11.81 -2.13
C SER A 37 -3.77 -13.11 -2.01
N ALA A 38 -3.38 -13.71 -3.13
CA ALA A 38 -2.62 -14.97 -3.14
C ALA A 38 -1.28 -14.86 -2.39
N ILE A 39 -0.57 -13.74 -2.54
CA ILE A 39 0.70 -13.51 -1.82
C ILE A 39 0.47 -13.37 -0.31
N LEU A 40 -0.55 -12.61 0.10
CA LEU A 40 -0.90 -12.45 1.51
C LEU A 40 -1.34 -13.78 2.12
N GLU A 41 -2.20 -14.53 1.44
CA GLU A 41 -2.65 -15.86 1.89
C GLU A 41 -1.47 -16.80 2.08
N TRP A 42 -0.56 -16.86 1.10
CA TRP A 42 0.64 -17.68 1.18
C TRP A 42 1.50 -17.33 2.41
N LYS A 43 1.74 -16.04 2.67
CA LYS A 43 2.55 -15.60 3.81
C LYS A 43 1.86 -15.86 5.15
N LEU A 44 0.55 -15.60 5.26
CA LEU A 44 -0.20 -15.87 6.49
C LEU A 44 -0.26 -17.36 6.81
N ASN A 45 -0.37 -18.23 5.79
CA ASN A 45 -0.24 -19.68 5.95
C ASN A 45 1.15 -20.07 6.44
N LEU A 46 2.21 -19.49 5.86
CA LEU A 46 3.60 -19.79 6.24
C LEU A 46 3.90 -19.46 7.70
N GLU A 47 3.30 -18.39 8.23
CA GLU A 47 3.45 -17.94 9.62
C GLU A 47 2.43 -18.56 10.59
N TYR A 48 1.64 -19.55 10.12
CA TYR A 48 0.64 -20.29 10.92
C TYR A 48 -0.44 -19.40 11.55
N PHE A 49 -0.92 -18.38 10.83
CA PHE A 49 -2.11 -17.63 11.27
C PHE A 49 -3.38 -18.50 11.22
N PRO A 50 -4.39 -18.25 12.07
CA PRO A 50 -5.69 -18.91 11.99
C PRO A 50 -6.37 -18.67 10.64
N ASP A 51 -7.14 -19.66 10.20
CA ASP A 51 -7.90 -19.61 8.94
C ASP A 51 -8.80 -18.37 8.84
N GLU A 52 -9.37 -17.92 9.96
CA GLU A 52 -10.19 -16.70 10.03
C GLU A 52 -9.42 -15.42 9.68
N VAL A 53 -8.10 -15.41 9.90
CA VAL A 53 -7.21 -14.30 9.54
C VAL A 53 -6.75 -14.45 8.10
N ILE A 54 -6.41 -15.66 7.67
CA ILE A 54 -6.03 -15.97 6.29
C ILE A 54 -7.16 -15.58 5.32
N ALA A 55 -8.41 -15.89 5.65
CA ALA A 55 -9.59 -15.52 4.86
C ALA A 55 -9.78 -14.00 4.64
N ARG A 56 -9.06 -13.16 5.39
CA ARG A 56 -9.11 -11.69 5.28
C ARG A 56 -8.10 -11.12 4.29
N ALA A 57 -7.20 -11.94 3.75
CA ALA A 57 -6.19 -11.49 2.79
C ALA A 57 -6.81 -10.79 1.57
N GLY A 58 -7.87 -11.35 0.99
CA GLY A 58 -8.51 -10.78 -0.18
C GLY A 58 -9.18 -9.43 0.06
N THR A 59 -9.84 -9.29 1.21
CA THR A 59 -10.41 -8.01 1.62
C THR A 59 -9.30 -6.96 1.88
N MET A 60 -8.11 -7.39 2.28
CA MET A 60 -6.95 -6.52 2.52
C MET A 60 -6.33 -5.99 1.26
N ALA A 61 -6.16 -6.86 0.27
CA ALA A 61 -5.72 -6.45 -1.05
C ALA A 61 -6.71 -5.44 -1.67
N ALA A 62 -8.01 -5.69 -1.54
CA ALA A 62 -9.05 -4.78 -2.03
C ALA A 62 -9.03 -3.41 -1.32
N ALA A 63 -8.89 -3.40 0.01
CA ALA A 63 -8.82 -2.14 0.76
C ALA A 63 -7.55 -1.34 0.45
N THR A 64 -6.41 -2.02 0.26
CA THR A 64 -5.14 -1.38 -0.10
C THR A 64 -5.27 -0.67 -1.45
N MET A 65 -5.83 -1.36 -2.44
CA MET A 65 -6.10 -0.78 -3.76
C MET A 65 -7.03 0.44 -3.64
N LYS A 66 -8.11 0.33 -2.86
CA LYS A 66 -9.06 1.42 -2.63
C LYS A 66 -8.41 2.62 -1.92
N ALA A 67 -7.56 2.39 -0.91
CA ALA A 67 -6.83 3.45 -0.22
C ALA A 67 -5.93 4.22 -1.19
N VAL A 68 -5.16 3.50 -2.01
CA VAL A 68 -4.27 4.10 -3.01
C VAL A 68 -5.06 4.90 -4.04
N GLN A 69 -6.20 4.41 -4.53
CA GLN A 69 -7.08 5.14 -5.44
C GLN A 69 -7.62 6.43 -4.82
N LEU A 70 -8.24 6.35 -3.63
CA LEU A 70 -8.83 7.50 -2.95
C LEU A 70 -7.79 8.57 -2.61
N VAL A 71 -6.59 8.16 -2.18
CA VAL A 71 -5.51 9.10 -1.86
C VAL A 71 -4.91 9.69 -3.14
N SER A 72 -4.80 8.92 -4.23
CA SER A 72 -4.36 9.43 -5.54
C SER A 72 -5.30 10.51 -6.09
N GLU A 73 -6.62 10.30 -5.92
CA GLU A 73 -7.64 11.30 -6.30
C GLU A 73 -7.58 12.55 -5.43
N ALA A 74 -7.36 12.39 -4.11
CA ALA A 74 -7.29 13.50 -3.17
C ALA A 74 -5.99 14.32 -3.26
N LEU A 75 -4.90 13.69 -3.69
CA LEU A 75 -3.56 14.28 -3.84
C LEU A 75 -3.15 14.29 -5.31
N PRO A 76 -3.70 15.20 -6.13
CA PRO A 76 -3.36 15.24 -7.55
C PRO A 76 -1.88 15.52 -7.76
N GLN A 77 -1.24 14.68 -8.57
CA GLN A 77 0.12 14.90 -9.02
C GLN A 77 0.23 16.22 -9.80
N SER A 78 1.20 17.05 -9.43
CA SER A 78 1.49 18.31 -10.11
C SER A 78 3.00 18.49 -10.22
N PRO A 79 3.54 19.12 -11.30
CA PRO A 79 4.97 19.39 -11.42
C PRO A 79 5.58 20.14 -10.24
N SER A 80 4.78 20.96 -9.55
CA SER A 80 5.19 21.70 -8.35
C SER A 80 5.14 20.87 -7.05
N ARG A 81 4.49 19.69 -7.07
CA ARG A 81 4.32 18.79 -5.90
C ARG A 81 4.54 17.33 -6.31
N PRO A 82 5.77 16.93 -6.68
CA PRO A 82 6.05 15.56 -7.11
C PRO A 82 5.86 14.53 -5.98
N GLN A 83 6.01 14.91 -4.70
CA GLN A 83 5.78 13.99 -3.58
C GLN A 83 4.33 13.48 -3.47
N ASN A 84 3.38 14.12 -4.15
CA ASN A 84 1.97 13.74 -4.14
C ASN A 84 1.65 12.63 -5.15
N ALA A 85 2.60 12.18 -5.97
CA ALA A 85 2.39 11.10 -6.95
C ALA A 85 2.09 9.76 -6.25
N VAL A 86 0.81 9.35 -6.20
CA VAL A 86 0.37 8.06 -5.67
C VAL A 86 0.12 7.10 -6.84
N GLY A 87 0.58 5.85 -6.75
CA GLY A 87 0.31 4.84 -7.78
C GLY A 87 0.38 3.39 -7.29
N ALA A 88 0.32 2.44 -8.23
CA ALA A 88 0.34 1.00 -7.94
C ALA A 88 1.60 0.54 -7.17
N SER A 89 2.72 1.24 -7.33
CA SER A 89 3.94 0.96 -6.55
C SER A 89 3.76 1.24 -5.06
N ASP A 90 2.90 2.19 -4.67
CA ASP A 90 2.63 2.45 -3.25
C ASP A 90 1.79 1.32 -2.65
N ALA A 91 0.87 0.76 -3.42
CA ALA A 91 0.11 -0.41 -3.02
C ALA A 91 1.02 -1.63 -2.78
N ALA A 92 2.01 -1.85 -3.66
CA ALA A 92 3.00 -2.90 -3.46
C ALA A 92 3.82 -2.70 -2.17
N ARG A 93 4.28 -1.47 -1.88
CA ARG A 93 5.02 -1.16 -0.65
C ARG A 93 4.21 -1.39 0.63
N ILE A 94 2.91 -1.09 0.59
CA ILE A 94 2.01 -1.36 1.72
C ILE A 94 1.91 -2.87 1.96
N ILE A 95 1.69 -3.65 0.90
CA ILE A 95 1.60 -5.11 1.01
C ILE A 95 2.94 -5.69 1.45
N GLU A 96 4.05 -5.27 0.87
CA GLU A 96 5.41 -5.68 1.28
C GLU A 96 5.64 -5.43 2.77
N GLY A 97 5.26 -4.26 3.29
CA GLY A 97 5.34 -3.96 4.71
C GLY A 97 4.49 -4.89 5.57
N VAL A 98 3.26 -5.21 5.13
CA VAL A 98 2.40 -6.19 5.82
C VAL A 98 3.03 -7.59 5.80
N LEU A 99 3.71 -7.97 4.71
CA LEU A 99 4.39 -9.25 4.58
C LEU A 99 5.62 -9.38 5.48
N MET A 100 6.11 -8.30 6.08
CA MET A 100 7.20 -8.33 7.08
C MET A 100 6.73 -8.78 8.47
N ILE A 101 5.47 -9.22 8.62
CA ILE A 101 4.95 -9.76 9.87
C ILE A 101 5.67 -11.08 10.24
N HIS A 102 6.00 -11.21 11.53
CA HIS A 102 6.69 -12.37 12.10
C HIS A 102 6.00 -12.88 13.37
N ASP A 103 6.28 -14.13 13.74
CA ASP A 103 5.71 -14.83 14.90
C ASP A 103 5.72 -14.02 16.21
N GLU A 104 6.77 -13.23 16.45
CA GLU A 104 6.91 -12.41 17.66
C GLU A 104 5.91 -11.24 17.75
N THR A 105 5.26 -10.90 16.63
CA THR A 105 4.23 -9.84 16.54
C THR A 105 2.81 -10.35 16.76
N LYS A 106 2.64 -11.63 17.13
CA LYS A 106 1.38 -12.35 17.29
C LYS A 106 0.54 -11.97 18.52
N ASP A 107 0.64 -10.77 19.10
CA ASP A 107 -0.34 -10.38 20.13
C ASP A 107 -1.75 -10.22 19.50
N PHE A 108 -2.57 -11.27 19.70
CA PHE A 108 -3.47 -11.85 18.71
C PHE A 108 -4.90 -11.30 18.68
N GLN A 109 -5.12 -10.02 19.02
CA GLN A 109 -6.49 -9.47 18.94
C GLN A 109 -6.65 -8.30 17.97
N HIS A 110 -5.57 -7.59 17.65
CA HIS A 110 -5.65 -6.41 16.79
C HIS A 110 -4.51 -6.25 15.76
N GLY A 111 -3.57 -7.22 15.66
CA GLY A 111 -2.29 -7.05 14.97
C GLY A 111 -2.37 -6.71 13.47
N LEU A 112 -2.99 -7.57 12.64
CA LEU A 112 -2.89 -7.44 11.18
C LEU A 112 -3.55 -6.15 10.64
N GLY A 113 -4.64 -5.72 11.25
CA GLY A 113 -5.31 -4.48 10.89
C GLY A 113 -4.54 -3.22 11.30
N HIS A 114 -3.86 -3.27 12.45
CA HIS A 114 -2.95 -2.21 12.87
C HIS A 114 -1.73 -2.13 11.97
N ILE A 115 -1.15 -3.26 11.59
CA ILE A 115 0.01 -3.32 10.69
C ILE A 115 -0.37 -2.74 9.33
N TRP A 116 -1.51 -3.15 8.77
CA TRP A 116 -2.00 -2.57 7.50
C TRP A 116 -2.20 -1.06 7.60
N ALA A 117 -2.82 -0.57 8.67
CA ALA A 117 -3.04 0.86 8.89
C ALA A 117 -1.72 1.62 9.03
N HIS A 118 -0.75 1.05 9.76
CA HIS A 118 0.61 1.58 9.90
C HIS A 118 1.29 1.69 8.53
N GLU A 119 1.28 0.62 7.73
CA GLU A 119 1.92 0.62 6.43
C GLU A 119 1.26 1.61 5.46
N CYS A 120 -0.06 1.79 5.55
CA CYS A 120 -0.77 2.83 4.81
C CYS A 120 -0.30 4.24 5.22
N LEU A 121 -0.15 4.52 6.52
CA LEU A 121 0.37 5.81 6.99
C LEU A 121 1.82 6.02 6.54
N ARG A 122 2.69 5.02 6.74
CA ARG A 122 4.09 5.10 6.33
C ARG A 122 4.25 5.34 4.82
N ALA A 123 3.44 4.69 3.99
CA ALA A 123 3.54 4.80 2.54
C ALA A 123 2.87 6.06 1.95
N LEU A 124 1.77 6.54 2.55
CA LEU A 124 0.93 7.59 1.96
C LEU A 124 0.90 8.89 2.78
N TYR A 125 0.93 8.79 4.10
CA TYR A 125 0.82 9.93 5.02
C TYR A 125 2.18 10.59 5.26
N ASP A 126 3.23 9.83 5.58
CA ASP A 126 4.53 10.38 6.02
C ASP A 126 5.25 11.20 4.94
N ARG A 127 4.99 10.90 3.67
CA ARG A 127 5.54 11.65 2.53
C ARG A 127 4.89 13.03 2.32
N CYS A 128 3.73 13.28 2.94
CA CYS A 128 2.99 14.53 2.77
C CYS A 128 3.67 15.66 3.55
N SER A 129 3.93 16.78 2.86
CA SER A 129 4.63 17.93 3.45
C SER A 129 3.71 18.93 4.13
N SER A 130 2.44 19.01 3.72
CA SER A 130 1.46 19.93 4.32
C SER A 130 0.47 19.18 5.22
N GLU A 131 -0.02 19.84 6.26
CA GLU A 131 -1.05 19.28 7.15
C GLU A 131 -2.37 19.01 6.41
N ASP A 132 -2.70 19.83 5.40
CA ASP A 132 -3.87 19.62 4.53
C ASP A 132 -3.74 18.33 3.70
N ASP A 133 -2.58 18.10 3.09
CA ASP A 133 -2.33 16.87 2.32
C ASP A 133 -2.36 15.63 3.24
N ARG A 134 -1.81 15.75 4.46
CA ARG A 134 -1.88 14.72 5.51
C ARG A 134 -3.32 14.40 5.91
N ALA A 135 -4.15 15.42 6.10
CA ALA A 135 -5.57 15.26 6.43
C ALA A 135 -6.34 14.55 5.30
N LYS A 136 -6.06 14.90 4.04
CA LYS A 136 -6.63 14.25 2.85
C LYS A 136 -6.21 12.78 2.73
N ALA A 137 -4.91 12.49 2.93
CA ALA A 137 -4.40 11.13 2.93
C ALA A 137 -5.09 10.27 4.01
N LEU A 138 -5.17 10.81 5.24
CA LEU A 138 -5.85 10.15 6.36
C LEU A 138 -7.34 9.91 6.07
N ALA A 139 -8.03 10.87 5.45
CA ALA A 139 -9.43 10.72 5.05
C ALA A 139 -9.62 9.59 4.03
N GLY A 140 -8.73 9.47 3.04
CA GLY A 140 -8.74 8.37 2.06
C GLY A 140 -8.49 7.01 2.70
N ILE A 141 -7.48 6.91 3.58
CA ILE A 141 -7.14 5.67 4.31
C ILE A 141 -8.31 5.24 5.21
N THR A 142 -8.89 6.16 5.98
CA THR A 142 -10.02 5.85 6.86
C THR A 142 -11.27 5.44 6.09
N ALA A 143 -11.53 6.05 4.92
CA ALA A 143 -12.62 5.63 4.04
C ALA A 143 -12.41 4.23 3.46
N ALA A 144 -11.17 3.87 3.12
CA ALA A 144 -10.83 2.51 2.69
C ALA A 144 -11.00 1.50 3.84
N ALA A 145 -10.53 1.85 5.04
CA ALA A 145 -10.59 1.02 6.24
C ALA A 145 -12.03 0.68 6.65
N LYS A 146 -13.01 1.58 6.42
CA LYS A 146 -14.44 1.29 6.67
C LYS A 146 -14.99 0.12 5.85
N SER A 147 -14.35 -0.24 4.74
CA SER A 147 -14.72 -1.42 3.94
C SER A 147 -14.41 -2.74 4.67
N PHE A 148 -13.72 -2.66 5.81
CA PHE A 148 -13.40 -3.77 6.69
C PHE A 148 -14.09 -3.63 8.06
N PRO A 149 -15.05 -4.49 8.38
CA PRO A 149 -15.78 -4.43 9.66
C PRO A 149 -14.87 -4.51 10.89
N TYR A 150 -13.79 -5.31 10.82
CA TYR A 150 -12.84 -5.50 11.93
C TYR A 150 -11.79 -4.37 12.06
N LEU A 151 -11.59 -3.54 11.01
CA LEU A 151 -10.65 -2.41 11.06
C LEU A 151 -11.24 -1.19 11.78
N SER A 152 -12.55 -1.16 12.01
CA SER A 152 -13.20 -0.06 12.72
C SER A 152 -12.68 0.11 14.15
N GLN A 153 -12.23 -0.98 14.80
CA GLN A 153 -11.58 -0.94 16.12
C GLN A 153 -10.13 -0.44 16.04
N SER A 154 -9.40 -0.71 14.96
CA SER A 154 -8.01 -0.25 14.76
C SER A 154 -7.91 1.19 14.25
N LEU A 155 -9.02 1.82 13.83
CA LEU A 155 -9.07 3.26 13.52
C LEU A 155 -8.64 4.14 14.71
N ALA A 156 -8.77 3.65 15.95
CA ALA A 156 -8.26 4.34 17.14
C ALA A 156 -6.72 4.46 17.13
N ALA A 157 -6.01 3.52 16.50
CA ALA A 157 -4.56 3.57 16.39
C ALA A 157 -4.08 4.58 15.35
N LEU A 158 -4.89 4.93 14.33
CA LEU A 158 -4.60 6.04 13.42
C LEU A 158 -4.55 7.40 14.15
N ARG A 159 -5.07 7.48 15.38
CA ARG A 159 -5.07 8.69 16.22
C ARG A 159 -3.79 8.85 17.04
N ASN A 160 -2.97 7.80 17.19
CA ASN A 160 -1.70 7.83 17.92
C ASN A 160 -0.53 7.69 16.93
N PRO A 161 0.34 8.70 16.77
CA PRO A 161 1.37 8.72 15.73
C PRO A 161 2.55 7.75 15.97
N THR A 162 2.62 7.08 17.11
CA THR A 162 3.71 6.15 17.44
C THR A 162 3.26 4.71 17.28
N LEU A 163 3.06 4.31 16.03
CA LEU A 163 3.20 2.91 15.63
C LEU A 163 4.61 2.82 15.04
N LEU A 164 5.60 2.40 15.83
CA LEU A 164 6.93 2.07 15.33
C LEU A 164 7.07 0.56 15.38
N PHE A 165 6.75 -0.11 14.27
CA PHE A 165 7.07 -1.53 14.05
C PHE A 165 8.48 -1.64 13.46
N THR A 166 9.46 -1.02 14.12
CA THR A 166 10.88 -1.15 13.77
C THR A 166 11.56 -1.95 14.87
N ASP A 167 12.34 -2.96 14.48
CA ASP A 167 13.17 -3.77 15.37
C ASP A 167 14.29 -2.91 16.00
N LEU A 168 13.96 -2.05 16.96
CA LEU A 168 14.93 -1.22 17.70
C LEU A 168 15.59 -1.95 18.87
N TRP A 169 15.63 -3.28 18.85
CA TRP A 169 16.32 -4.10 19.83
C TRP A 169 17.34 -5.01 19.13
N ALA A 170 18.45 -4.40 18.68
CA ALA A 170 19.71 -5.06 18.40
C ALA A 170 20.86 -4.25 19.00
#